data_AF-A0A645CEB8-F1
#
_entry.id   AF-A0A645CEB8-F1
#
_cell.length_a   1.000
_cell.length_b   1.000
_cell.length_c   1.000
_cell.angle_alpha   90.00
_cell.angle_beta   90.00
_cell.angle_gamma   90.00
#
_symmetry.space_group_name_H-M   'P 1'
#
loop_
_entity.id
_entity.type
_entity.pdbx_description
1 polymer ?
#
loop_
_entity_poly.entity_id
_entity_poly.type
_entity_poly.pdbx_seq_one_letter_code
_entity_poly.pdbx_strand_id
1 'polypeptide(L)'
;MLNNFFLAAGESNVDVVNEWDEEESKDSRAITLYDVMNTLSPDEFEALCSLIYRKKGYRTFLTVKSGDKGVDVVVEKDNKYTLIQCKMLSTKNNMPRSALDEVYSGSNVYAAHLNIDIEKKAVISTAESISKDTKEFGTINGVEIILKNEIAQLLEEVDIYYSEIYLENGKRYSLEKLKLEV
;
A
#
# COMPACT_ATOMS: atom_id res chain seq x y z
N MET A 1 -4.64 22.00 26.47
CA MET A 1 -3.82 23.20 26.16
C MET A 1 -4.58 24.00 25.13
N LEU A 2 -4.88 25.27 25.44
CA LEU A 2 -5.52 26.22 24.51
C LEU A 2 -4.52 26.59 23.41
N ASN A 3 -4.89 26.41 22.14
CA ASN A 3 -4.23 27.14 21.04
C ASN A 3 -5.11 28.34 20.68
N ASN A 4 -4.66 29.52 21.12
CA ASN A 4 -5.13 30.81 20.63
C ASN A 4 -4.67 30.99 19.18
N PHE A 5 -5.60 31.24 18.27
CA PHE A 5 -5.30 31.83 16.96
C PHE A 5 -5.95 33.21 16.89
N PHE A 6 -5.13 34.19 16.51
CA PHE A 6 -5.47 35.61 16.42
C PHE A 6 -6.54 35.87 15.35
N LEU A 7 -7.60 36.59 15.70
CA LEU A 7 -8.52 37.24 14.77
C LEU A 7 -8.07 38.69 14.56
N ALA A 8 -7.52 38.98 13.38
CA ALA A 8 -7.42 40.34 12.86
C ALA A 8 -8.74 40.67 12.15
N ALA A 9 -9.41 41.73 12.60
CA ALA A 9 -10.69 42.18 12.06
C ALA A 9 -10.51 42.73 10.64
N GLY A 10 -11.09 42.04 9.66
CA GLY A 10 -11.38 42.52 8.32
C GLY A 10 -12.59 41.74 7.83
N GLU A 11 -13.68 42.45 7.50
CA GLU A 11 -14.91 41.83 7.01
C GLU A 11 -14.67 41.13 5.67
N SER A 12 -14.44 39.83 5.75
CA SER A 12 -14.73 38.90 4.68
C SER A 12 -15.34 37.67 5.35
N ASN A 13 -16.58 37.34 4.99
CA ASN A 13 -17.15 36.01 5.27
C ASN A 13 -16.22 34.98 4.63
N VAL A 14 -15.35 34.38 5.43
CA VAL A 14 -14.63 33.16 5.06
C VAL A 14 -15.37 32.04 5.76
N ASP A 15 -16.04 31.20 4.97
CA ASP A 15 -16.71 30.00 5.44
C ASP A 15 -15.67 28.98 5.96
N VAL A 16 -15.18 29.18 7.18
CA VAL A 16 -14.25 28.26 7.88
C VAL A 16 -15.02 27.14 8.59
N VAL A 17 -15.95 26.48 7.89
CA VAL A 17 -16.80 25.45 8.52
C VAL A 17 -16.84 24.13 7.76
N ASN A 18 -16.22 23.99 6.59
CA ASN A 18 -16.39 22.78 5.77
C ASN A 18 -15.23 21.77 5.83
N GLU A 19 -14.07 22.13 6.39
CA GLU A 19 -12.88 21.27 6.31
C GLU A 19 -12.78 20.28 7.47
N TRP A 20 -13.39 20.56 8.63
CA TRP A 20 -13.32 19.70 9.82
C TRP A 20 -14.37 18.59 9.83
N ASP A 21 -15.53 18.81 9.21
CA ASP A 21 -16.63 17.82 9.17
C ASP A 21 -16.33 16.65 8.20
N GLU A 22 -15.54 16.87 7.15
CA GLU A 22 -15.20 15.84 6.18
C GLU A 22 -14.17 14.82 6.71
N GLU A 23 -13.19 15.25 7.51
CA GLU A 23 -12.16 14.38 8.08
C GLU A 23 -12.73 13.43 9.16
N GLU A 24 -13.63 13.92 10.02
CA GLU A 24 -14.25 13.10 11.07
C GLU A 24 -15.19 12.03 10.49
N SER A 25 -15.81 12.32 9.33
CA SER A 25 -16.75 11.40 8.67
C SER A 25 -16.08 10.16 8.05
N LYS A 26 -14.85 10.30 7.52
CA LYS A 26 -14.15 9.23 6.79
C LYS A 26 -13.67 8.10 7.69
N ASP A 27 -13.40 8.38 8.96
CA ASP A 27 -12.84 7.39 9.89
C ASP A 27 -13.91 6.49 10.53
N SER A 28 -15.18 6.84 10.40
CA SER A 28 -16.29 6.13 11.05
C SER A 28 -16.65 4.77 10.43
N ARG A 29 -16.11 4.45 9.24
CA ARG A 29 -16.39 3.19 8.53
C ARG A 29 -15.12 2.58 7.93
N ALA A 30 -15.16 1.26 7.75
CA ALA A 30 -14.11 0.53 7.06
C ALA A 30 -13.99 0.95 5.58
N ILE A 31 -12.76 0.85 5.07
CA ILE A 31 -12.39 1.06 3.68
C ILE A 31 -13.05 0.00 2.82
N THR A 32 -13.64 0.45 1.73
CA THR A 32 -14.28 -0.41 0.73
C THR A 32 -13.49 -0.41 -0.57
N LEU A 33 -13.81 -1.33 -1.47
CA LEU A 33 -13.27 -1.29 -2.83
C LEU A 33 -13.58 0.04 -3.55
N TYR A 34 -14.71 0.69 -3.23
CA TYR A 34 -15.04 1.99 -3.80
C TYR A 34 -14.00 3.05 -3.40
N ASP A 35 -13.60 3.07 -2.13
CA ASP A 35 -12.57 4.00 -1.62
C ASP A 35 -11.22 3.76 -2.29
N VAL A 36 -10.83 2.48 -2.43
CA VAL A 36 -9.60 2.09 -3.13
C VAL A 36 -9.58 2.62 -4.55
N MET A 37 -10.70 2.60 -5.26
CA MET A 37 -10.75 2.99 -6.67
C MET A 37 -10.89 4.50 -6.89
N ASN A 38 -11.46 5.24 -5.94
CA ASN A 38 -11.90 6.63 -6.18
C ASN A 38 -11.34 7.65 -5.20
N THR A 39 -10.72 7.22 -4.10
CA THR A 39 -10.35 8.14 -3.01
C THR A 39 -8.91 7.96 -2.56
N LEU A 40 -8.39 6.72 -2.50
CA LEU A 40 -7.00 6.50 -2.11
C LEU A 40 -6.04 7.01 -3.19
N SER A 41 -4.95 7.63 -2.74
CA SER A 41 -3.75 7.86 -3.55
C SER A 41 -2.92 6.58 -3.72
N PRO A 42 -1.98 6.51 -4.68
CA PRO A 42 -1.08 5.36 -4.81
C PRO A 42 -0.31 5.02 -3.53
N ASP A 43 0.20 6.04 -2.83
CA ASP A 43 0.92 5.87 -1.56
C ASP A 43 0.02 5.28 -0.45
N GLU A 44 -1.24 5.70 -0.39
CA GLU A 44 -2.23 5.17 0.56
C GLU A 44 -2.68 3.77 0.19
N PHE A 45 -2.71 3.44 -1.10
CA PHE A 45 -2.97 2.08 -1.57
C PHE A 45 -1.86 1.11 -1.15
N GLU A 46 -0.59 1.52 -1.20
CA GLU A 46 0.52 0.73 -0.66
C GLU A 46 0.36 0.50 0.86
N ALA A 47 -0.01 1.56 1.60
CA ALA A 47 -0.28 1.47 3.03
C ALA A 47 -1.44 0.53 3.35
N LEU A 48 -2.53 0.57 2.57
CA LEU A 48 -3.63 -0.38 2.67
C LEU A 48 -3.15 -1.83 2.45
N CYS A 49 -2.34 -2.07 1.42
CA CYS A 49 -1.79 -3.39 1.13
C CYS A 49 -0.95 -3.92 2.31
N SER A 50 -0.13 -3.06 2.92
CA SER A 50 0.59 -3.39 4.16
C SER A 50 -0.37 -3.76 5.30
N LEU A 51 -1.42 -2.99 5.51
CA LEU A 51 -2.40 -3.23 6.58
C LEU A 51 -3.19 -4.52 6.40
N ILE A 52 -3.54 -4.91 5.18
CA ILE A 52 -4.22 -6.20 4.90
C ILE A 52 -3.39 -7.37 5.45
N TYR A 53 -2.08 -7.38 5.18
CA TYR A 53 -1.19 -8.41 5.70
C TYR A 53 -1.01 -8.28 7.22
N ARG A 54 -0.88 -7.06 7.73
CA ARG A 54 -0.73 -6.85 9.18
C ARG A 54 -1.92 -7.38 9.97
N LYS A 55 -3.14 -7.14 9.50
CA LYS A 55 -4.39 -7.64 10.11
C LYS A 55 -4.47 -9.17 10.09
N LYS A 56 -3.78 -9.82 9.14
CA LYS A 56 -3.62 -11.28 9.06
C LYS A 56 -2.46 -11.83 9.91
N GLY A 57 -1.88 -11.00 10.78
CA GLY A 57 -0.86 -11.40 11.75
C GLY A 57 0.56 -11.46 11.19
N TYR A 58 0.85 -10.70 10.13
CA TYR A 58 2.21 -10.53 9.62
C TYR A 58 2.84 -9.26 10.20
N ARG A 59 4.17 -9.23 10.31
CA ARG A 59 4.92 -7.98 10.41
C ARG A 59 5.06 -7.39 9.02
N THR A 60 4.84 -6.09 8.89
CA THR A 60 4.86 -5.42 7.58
C THR A 60 5.61 -4.10 7.67
N PHE A 61 6.37 -3.81 6.61
CA PHE A 61 7.17 -2.61 6.50
C PHE A 61 6.89 -1.96 5.15
N LEU A 62 6.24 -0.80 5.18
CA LEU A 62 6.01 0.04 4.00
C LEU A 62 7.33 0.71 3.60
N THR A 63 7.75 0.62 2.35
CA THR A 63 9.03 1.17 1.91
C THR A 63 8.93 2.66 1.57
N VAL A 64 10.07 3.30 1.37
CA VAL A 64 10.12 4.71 0.93
C VAL A 64 9.47 4.90 -0.44
N LYS A 65 8.81 6.03 -0.68
CA LYS A 65 8.08 6.32 -1.93
C LYS A 65 8.94 6.38 -3.20
N SER A 66 10.27 6.45 -3.04
CA SER A 66 11.21 6.55 -4.16
C SER A 66 12.51 5.86 -3.83
N GLY A 67 13.08 5.17 -4.81
CA GLY A 67 14.34 4.43 -4.66
C GLY A 67 14.19 3.09 -3.93
N ASP A 68 12.96 2.65 -3.71
CA ASP A 68 12.52 1.38 -3.13
C ASP A 68 12.89 0.14 -3.95
N LYS A 69 13.25 0.32 -5.23
CA LYS A 69 13.69 -0.74 -6.16
C LYS A 69 12.57 -1.67 -6.63
N GLY A 70 11.31 -1.22 -6.62
CA GLY A 70 10.17 -2.01 -7.08
C GLY A 70 9.62 -2.94 -5.99
N VAL A 71 9.72 -2.52 -4.74
CA VAL A 71 9.21 -3.24 -3.57
C VAL A 71 8.57 -2.20 -2.65
N ASP A 72 7.24 -2.14 -2.64
CA ASP A 72 6.50 -1.16 -1.85
C ASP A 72 6.25 -1.65 -0.42
N VAL A 73 6.17 -2.97 -0.22
CA VAL A 73 5.96 -3.57 1.11
C VAL A 73 6.84 -4.80 1.30
N VAL A 74 7.53 -4.86 2.44
CA VAL A 74 8.16 -6.08 2.95
C VAL A 74 7.25 -6.70 4.00
N VAL A 75 6.90 -7.97 3.83
CA VAL A 75 6.06 -8.74 4.74
C VAL A 75 6.88 -9.88 5.34
N GLU A 76 6.78 -10.06 6.66
CA GLU A 76 7.49 -11.09 7.41
C GLU A 76 6.52 -11.86 8.31
N LYS A 77 6.68 -13.19 8.33
CA LYS A 77 6.06 -14.06 9.33
C LYS A 77 6.91 -15.30 9.53
N ASP A 78 7.23 -15.60 10.78
CA ASP A 78 8.05 -16.76 11.14
C ASP A 78 9.39 -16.81 10.37
N ASN A 79 10.05 -15.65 10.21
CA ASN A 79 11.28 -15.45 9.42
C ASN A 79 11.15 -15.81 7.92
N LYS A 80 9.92 -15.79 7.39
CA LYS A 80 9.66 -15.94 5.95
C LYS A 80 9.25 -14.60 5.37
N TYR A 81 9.94 -14.21 4.31
CA TYR A 81 9.78 -12.89 3.71
C TYR A 81 9.04 -12.94 2.39
N THR A 82 8.06 -12.06 2.25
CA THR A 82 7.36 -11.79 1.00
C THR A 82 7.58 -10.34 0.61
N LEU A 83 7.97 -10.10 -0.64
CA LEU A 83 8.12 -8.75 -1.19
C LEU A 83 6.95 -8.43 -2.10
N ILE A 84 6.36 -7.26 -1.93
CA ILE A 84 5.13 -6.86 -2.61
C ILE A 84 5.36 -5.57 -3.38
N GLN A 85 5.00 -5.59 -4.66
CA GLN A 85 4.76 -4.38 -5.46
C GLN A 85 3.27 -4.10 -5.52
N CYS A 86 2.87 -2.88 -5.21
CA CYS A 86 1.53 -2.37 -5.37
C CYS A 86 1.45 -1.61 -6.71
N LYS A 87 0.35 -1.80 -7.45
CA LYS A 87 0.14 -1.09 -8.71
C LYS A 87 -1.30 -0.60 -8.83
N MET A 88 -1.48 0.68 -8.52
CA MET A 88 -2.76 1.36 -8.71
C MET A 88 -2.89 1.85 -10.16
N LEU A 89 -3.95 1.44 -10.85
CA LEU A 89 -4.29 1.89 -12.20
C LEU A 89 -5.51 2.82 -12.17
N SER A 90 -5.44 3.91 -12.94
CA SER A 90 -6.51 4.93 -13.03
C SER A 90 -7.62 4.55 -14.03
N THR A 91 -7.40 3.56 -14.89
CA THR A 91 -8.37 3.11 -15.89
C THR A 91 -8.46 1.57 -15.90
N LYS A 92 -9.49 1.03 -16.57
CA LYS A 92 -9.70 -0.41 -16.78
C LYS A 92 -8.67 -1.00 -17.73
N ASN A 93 -7.42 -1.06 -17.28
CA ASN A 93 -6.30 -1.58 -18.03
C ASN A 93 -5.90 -2.95 -17.51
N ASN A 94 -5.26 -3.71 -18.39
CA ASN A 94 -4.51 -4.89 -17.97
C ASN A 94 -3.37 -4.46 -17.06
N MET A 95 -3.08 -5.26 -16.04
CA MET A 95 -1.89 -5.06 -15.23
C MET A 95 -0.63 -5.10 -16.12
N PRO A 96 0.26 -4.10 -16.04
CA PRO A 96 1.47 -4.07 -16.84
C PRO A 96 2.44 -5.17 -16.38
N ARG A 97 3.08 -5.85 -17.33
CA ARG A 97 4.13 -6.85 -17.03
C ARG A 97 5.29 -6.26 -16.24
N SER A 98 5.58 -4.97 -16.45
CA SER A 98 6.68 -4.29 -15.75
C SER A 98 6.55 -4.36 -14.22
N ALA A 99 5.34 -4.43 -13.67
CA ALA A 99 5.15 -4.57 -12.21
C ALA A 99 5.73 -5.89 -11.67
N LEU A 100 5.69 -6.97 -12.48
CA LEU A 100 6.30 -8.25 -12.12
C LEU A 100 7.81 -8.19 -12.28
N ASP A 101 8.30 -7.54 -13.34
CA ASP A 101 9.73 -7.36 -13.59
C ASP A 101 10.39 -6.52 -12.48
N GLU A 102 9.68 -5.49 -11.99
CA GLU A 102 10.08 -4.60 -10.90
C GLU A 102 10.31 -5.39 -9.60
N VAL A 103 9.31 -6.10 -9.08
CA VAL A 103 9.44 -6.87 -7.83
C VAL A 103 10.41 -8.05 -7.97
N TYR A 104 10.44 -8.69 -9.14
CA TYR A 104 11.38 -9.78 -9.40
C TYR A 104 12.82 -9.28 -9.32
N SER A 105 13.13 -8.15 -9.97
CA SER A 105 14.46 -7.55 -9.94
C SER A 105 14.82 -7.00 -8.56
N GLY A 106 13.87 -6.31 -7.92
CA GLY A 106 14.01 -5.77 -6.56
C GLY A 106 14.29 -6.86 -5.53
N SER A 107 13.73 -8.05 -5.69
CA SER A 107 13.92 -9.14 -4.73
C SER A 107 15.37 -9.54 -4.51
N ASN A 108 16.19 -9.54 -5.57
CA ASN A 108 17.62 -9.85 -5.46
C ASN A 108 18.36 -8.76 -4.68
N VAL A 109 17.96 -7.50 -4.84
CA VAL A 109 18.55 -6.37 -4.11
C VAL A 109 18.22 -6.46 -2.63
N TYR A 110 16.96 -6.74 -2.28
CA TYR A 110 16.53 -6.88 -0.89
C TYR A 110 17.18 -8.08 -0.21
N ALA A 111 17.17 -9.25 -0.87
CA ALA A 111 17.81 -10.46 -0.36
C ALA A 111 19.28 -10.21 -0.01
N ALA A 112 20.04 -9.60 -0.92
CA ALA A 112 21.45 -9.31 -0.72
C ALA A 112 21.70 -8.23 0.34
N HIS A 113 20.92 -7.16 0.34
CA HIS A 113 21.14 -6.02 1.24
C HIS A 113 20.78 -6.34 2.70
N LEU A 114 19.65 -7.02 2.89
CA LEU A 114 19.12 -7.43 4.19
C LEU A 114 19.68 -8.77 4.66
N ASN A 115 20.34 -9.53 3.78
CA ASN A 115 20.88 -10.86 4.06
C ASN A 115 19.79 -11.84 4.54
N ILE A 116 18.70 -11.90 3.78
CA ILE A 116 17.52 -12.74 4.04
C ILE A 116 17.14 -13.55 2.79
N ASP A 117 16.49 -14.69 3.02
CA ASP A 117 15.87 -15.47 1.94
C ASP A 117 14.45 -14.97 1.67
N ILE A 118 14.15 -14.70 0.40
CA ILE A 118 12.82 -14.26 -0.05
C ILE A 118 12.00 -15.48 -0.43
N GLU A 119 10.99 -15.82 0.38
CA GLU A 119 10.11 -16.96 0.13
C GLU A 119 9.18 -16.70 -1.05
N LYS A 120 8.56 -15.52 -1.09
CA LYS A 120 7.57 -15.17 -2.11
C LYS A 120 7.74 -13.74 -2.62
N LYS A 121 7.18 -13.51 -3.81
CA LYS A 121 7.00 -12.19 -4.40
C LYS A 121 5.53 -12.05 -4.76
N ALA A 122 4.98 -10.87 -4.66
CA ALA A 122 3.61 -10.60 -5.07
C ALA A 122 3.47 -9.25 -5.77
N VAL A 123 2.49 -9.16 -6.65
CA VAL A 123 1.97 -7.90 -7.18
C VAL A 123 0.51 -7.77 -6.79
N ILE A 124 0.15 -6.66 -6.15
CA ILE A 124 -1.22 -6.31 -5.81
C ILE A 124 -1.65 -5.14 -6.69
N SER A 125 -2.70 -5.30 -7.49
CA SER A 125 -3.10 -4.29 -8.45
C SER A 125 -4.60 -4.07 -8.52
N THR A 126 -5.02 -2.83 -8.74
CA THR A 126 -6.41 -2.48 -9.01
C THR A 126 -6.86 -2.80 -10.44
N ALA A 127 -6.01 -3.47 -11.24
CA ALA A 127 -6.35 -3.93 -12.57
C ALA A 127 -7.54 -4.91 -12.55
N GLU A 128 -8.41 -4.82 -13.55
CA GLU A 128 -9.56 -5.74 -13.68
C GLU A 128 -9.15 -7.08 -14.30
N SER A 129 -8.06 -7.10 -15.08
CA SER A 129 -7.58 -8.31 -15.73
C SER A 129 -6.08 -8.24 -16.02
N ILE A 130 -5.57 -9.35 -16.56
CA ILE A 130 -4.17 -9.56 -16.88
C ILE A 130 -4.07 -10.31 -18.20
N SER A 131 -3.04 -10.04 -19.00
CA SER A 131 -2.76 -10.84 -20.18
C SER A 131 -2.28 -12.25 -19.81
N LYS A 132 -2.49 -13.20 -20.72
CA LYS A 132 -2.00 -14.58 -20.57
C LYS A 132 -0.49 -14.62 -20.36
N ASP A 133 0.26 -13.88 -21.17
CA ASP A 133 1.72 -13.82 -21.11
C ASP A 133 2.23 -13.30 -19.75
N THR A 134 1.59 -12.26 -19.20
CA THR A 134 1.98 -11.74 -17.87
C THR A 134 1.65 -12.74 -16.76
N LYS A 135 0.51 -13.44 -16.87
CA LYS A 135 0.15 -14.49 -15.91
C LYS A 135 1.12 -15.68 -15.95
N GLU A 136 1.51 -16.12 -17.14
CA GLU A 136 2.51 -17.18 -17.32
C GLU A 136 3.86 -16.74 -16.76
N PHE A 137 4.28 -15.50 -17.02
CA PHE A 137 5.51 -14.95 -16.47
C PHE A 137 5.51 -14.93 -14.93
N GLY A 138 4.42 -14.50 -14.31
CA GLY A 138 4.29 -14.53 -12.85
C GLY A 138 4.40 -15.95 -12.28
N THR A 139 3.74 -16.91 -12.94
CA THR A 139 3.81 -18.33 -12.54
C THR A 139 5.24 -18.88 -12.61
N ILE A 140 5.94 -18.64 -13.73
CA ILE A 140 7.31 -19.13 -13.95
C ILE A 140 8.28 -18.54 -12.92
N ASN A 141 8.12 -17.27 -12.56
CA ASN A 141 9.04 -16.55 -11.68
C ASN A 141 8.61 -16.55 -10.21
N GLY A 142 7.55 -17.29 -9.85
CA GLY A 142 7.05 -17.36 -8.48
C GLY A 142 6.59 -16.00 -7.95
N VAL A 143 5.93 -15.20 -8.80
CA VAL A 143 5.30 -13.93 -8.44
C VAL A 143 3.79 -14.14 -8.39
N GLU A 144 3.22 -14.07 -7.20
CA GLU A 144 1.78 -14.10 -6.95
C GLU A 144 1.13 -12.81 -7.47
N ILE A 145 -0.11 -12.92 -7.96
CA ILE A 145 -0.83 -11.79 -8.55
C ILE A 145 -2.20 -11.69 -7.89
N ILE A 146 -2.47 -10.55 -7.28
CA ILE A 146 -3.73 -10.21 -6.62
C ILE A 146 -4.33 -9.03 -7.38
N LEU A 147 -5.50 -9.23 -8.00
CA LEU A 147 -6.18 -8.21 -8.79
C LEU A 147 -7.32 -7.58 -7.99
N LYS A 148 -8.06 -6.68 -8.64
CA LYS A 148 -9.15 -5.91 -8.04
C LYS A 148 -10.19 -6.77 -7.30
N ASN A 149 -10.58 -7.91 -7.86
CA ASN A 149 -11.61 -8.77 -7.26
C ASN A 149 -11.10 -9.46 -6.01
N GLU A 150 -9.84 -9.91 -6.02
CA GLU A 150 -9.18 -10.51 -4.88
C GLU A 150 -8.92 -9.47 -3.77
N ILE A 151 -8.63 -8.21 -4.12
CA ILE A 151 -8.58 -7.10 -3.14
C ILE A 151 -9.94 -6.95 -2.45
N ALA A 152 -11.04 -7.01 -3.20
CA ALA A 152 -12.39 -6.92 -2.62
C ALA A 152 -12.64 -8.03 -1.59
N GLN A 153 -12.28 -9.26 -1.94
CA GLN A 153 -12.38 -10.42 -1.03
C GLN A 153 -11.52 -10.23 0.23
N LEU A 154 -10.30 -9.72 0.08
CA LEU A 154 -9.42 -9.44 1.21
C LEU A 154 -10.01 -8.39 2.16
N LEU A 155 -10.67 -7.36 1.63
CA LEU A 155 -11.33 -6.32 2.43
C LEU A 155 -12.59 -6.83 3.14
N GLU A 156 -13.22 -7.90 2.67
CA GLU A 156 -14.33 -8.55 3.41
C GLU A 156 -13.84 -9.32 4.64
N GLU A 157 -12.56 -9.70 4.67
CA GLU A 157 -11.97 -10.47 5.77
C GLU A 157 -11.37 -9.59 6.88
N VAL A 158 -11.12 -8.31 6.61
CA VAL A 158 -10.46 -7.39 7.56
C VAL A 158 -11.07 -6.00 7.52
N ASP A 159 -11.37 -5.46 8.70
CA ASP A 159 -11.75 -4.06 8.85
C ASP A 159 -10.49 -3.19 8.95
N ILE A 160 -10.34 -2.26 7.99
CA ILE A 160 -9.27 -1.26 7.93
C ILE A 160 -9.91 0.12 7.79
N TYR A 161 -9.49 1.08 8.61
CA TYR A 161 -10.04 2.44 8.62
C TYR A 161 -9.07 3.45 7.99
N TYR A 162 -9.59 4.62 7.57
CA TYR A 162 -8.77 5.68 6.97
C TYR A 162 -7.65 6.17 7.90
N SER A 163 -7.92 6.32 9.20
CA SER A 163 -6.88 6.69 10.18
C SER A 163 -5.73 5.69 10.23
N GLU A 164 -6.02 4.38 10.10
CA GLU A 164 -4.98 3.35 10.07
C GLU A 164 -4.10 3.50 8.83
N ILE A 165 -4.71 3.74 7.66
CA ILE A 165 -3.97 4.01 6.41
C ILE A 165 -3.08 5.25 6.57
N TYR A 166 -3.62 6.34 7.11
CA TYR A 166 -2.87 7.57 7.35
C TYR A 166 -1.66 7.34 8.26
N LEU A 167 -1.86 6.66 9.38
CA LEU A 167 -0.80 6.32 10.34
C LEU A 167 0.26 5.39 9.73
N GLU A 168 -0.16 4.43 8.93
CA GLU A 168 0.74 3.50 8.24
C GLU A 168 1.57 4.21 7.17
N ASN A 169 0.94 5.07 6.36
CA ASN A 169 1.61 5.82 5.30
C ASN A 169 2.69 6.78 5.85
N GLY A 170 2.53 7.22 7.11
CA GLY A 170 3.53 8.01 7.82
C GLY A 170 4.78 7.25 8.27
N LYS A 171 4.79 5.91 8.22
CA LYS A 171 5.89 5.06 8.71
C LYS A 171 6.54 4.26 7.58
N ARG A 172 7.49 4.90 6.89
CA ARG A 172 8.20 4.32 5.74
C ARG A 172 9.66 3.99 6.02
N TYR A 173 10.12 2.88 5.47
CA TYR A 173 11.45 2.32 5.73
C TYR A 173 12.30 2.32 4.45
N SER A 174 13.50 2.91 4.53
CA SER A 174 14.52 2.69 3.52
C SER A 174 15.17 1.32 3.72
N LEU A 175 15.89 0.81 2.72
CA LEU A 175 16.68 -0.42 2.85
C LEU A 175 17.61 -0.41 4.08
N GLU A 176 18.30 0.72 4.33
CA GLU A 176 19.16 0.88 5.50
C GLU A 176 18.39 0.78 6.82
N LYS A 177 17.17 1.34 6.89
CA LYS A 177 16.33 1.23 8.09
C LYS A 177 15.79 -0.18 8.26
N LEU A 178 15.36 -0.83 7.17
CA LEU A 178 14.86 -2.21 7.20
C LEU A 178 15.90 -3.18 7.76
N LYS A 179 17.17 -2.98 7.42
CA LYS A 179 18.28 -3.81 7.93
C LYS A 179 18.44 -3.79 9.45
N LEU A 180 17.87 -2.79 10.13
CA LEU A 180 17.89 -2.68 11.59
C LEU A 180 16.67 -3.37 12.23
N GLU A 181 15.63 -3.66 11.45
CA GLU A 181 14.34 -4.20 11.91
C GLU A 181 14.17 -5.70 11.62
N VAL A 182 14.92 -6.19 10.63
CA VAL A 182 14.88 -7.53 10.05
C VAL A 182 16.16 -8.28 10.40
#